data_AF-A0AAQ3U6K6-F1
#
_entry.id   AF-A0AAQ3U6K6-F1
#
_cell.length_a   1.000
_cell.length_b   1.000
_cell.length_c   1.000
_cell.angle_alpha   90.00
_cell.angle_beta   90.00
_cell.angle_gamma   90.00
#
_symmetry.space_group_name_H-M   'P 1'
#
loop_
_entity.id
_entity.type
_entity.pdbx_description
1 polymer ?
#
loop_
_entity_poly.entity_id
_entity_poly.type
_entity_poly.pdbx_seq_one_letter_code
_entity_poly.pdbx_strand_id
1 'polypeptide(L)'
;MASAAMELLGGSLLPGRGAVAGARRERGGGGRCFAAVGKEGNSARRRRPLRSAAPVGALAERVVVTPAPPERAAGGPAPQAEPAPPQSVAARAVVTVRRRRKEDAKRRVAEQLDALGDRLGRSVLLELISTEIDPRKGGPKKSKRSALVGWFEKKDVKAERVVYTAEFAVDASFGEPGAVAVLNRHQREFFVESIVVEGFPSGPAHFTCYSWVQPTRVDRTPRVFFTNKPYLPAETPPGLQELRRQELGALRGEGADAAGERRTTDRVWDYDVYNDLGNPDKGAEFARPVLGGERLPYPRRMRTGRPRTVTGKQPINRSKPASRSERNGGDID
;
A
#
# COMPACT_ATOMS: atom_id res chain seq x y z
N MET A 1 -8.08 -50.10 24.11
CA MET A 1 -8.06 -50.84 25.39
C MET A 1 -6.61 -51.12 25.74
N ALA A 2 -6.13 -50.54 26.85
CA ALA A 2 -4.89 -50.73 27.61
C ALA A 2 -3.54 -50.68 26.82
N SER A 3 -2.62 -49.72 27.03
CA SER A 3 -1.95 -49.19 28.24
C SER A 3 -0.89 -50.11 28.86
N ALA A 4 0.24 -49.46 29.24
CA ALA A 4 1.31 -49.81 30.21
C ALA A 4 2.69 -50.02 29.53
N ALA A 5 3.65 -49.09 29.68
CA ALA A 5 4.51 -48.76 30.85
C ALA A 5 5.84 -49.57 30.80
N MET A 6 7.01 -48.96 30.57
CA MET A 6 7.91 -48.14 31.42
C MET A 6 8.90 -48.95 32.27
N GLU A 7 10.13 -48.39 32.36
CA GLU A 7 11.27 -48.68 33.26
C GLU A 7 12.21 -49.83 32.89
N LEU A 8 13.51 -49.86 33.23
CA LEU A 8 14.61 -48.94 33.60
C LEU A 8 15.85 -49.85 33.74
N LEU A 9 17.07 -49.31 33.59
CA LEU A 9 18.37 -49.74 34.17
C LEU A 9 19.46 -49.00 33.35
N GLY A 10 20.41 -48.22 33.87
CA GLY A 10 20.98 -48.10 35.21
C GLY A 10 22.51 -48.12 35.06
N GLY A 11 23.24 -47.14 35.63
CA GLY A 11 24.71 -47.19 35.69
C GLY A 11 25.41 -45.84 35.78
N SER A 12 25.65 -45.37 37.01
CA SER A 12 26.44 -44.20 37.39
C SER A 12 27.93 -44.54 37.56
N LEU A 13 28.81 -43.53 37.57
CA LEU A 13 29.97 -43.34 38.50
C LEU A 13 30.63 -41.96 38.27
N LEU A 14 30.87 -41.23 39.37
CA LEU A 14 31.56 -39.92 39.54
C LEU A 14 32.96 -40.17 40.21
N PRO A 15 33.74 -39.18 40.75
CA PRO A 15 33.98 -37.74 40.47
C PRO A 15 35.50 -37.33 40.52
N GLY A 16 35.80 -36.02 40.33
CA GLY A 16 36.97 -35.31 40.91
C GLY A 16 37.07 -33.86 40.38
N ARG A 17 36.61 -32.78 41.05
CA ARG A 17 37.05 -31.98 42.24
C ARG A 17 38.27 -31.04 42.02
N GLY A 18 38.06 -29.76 42.35
CA GLY A 18 39.03 -28.63 42.49
C GLY A 18 38.55 -27.36 41.76
N ALA A 19 37.79 -26.38 42.31
CA ALA A 19 37.90 -25.56 43.54
C ALA A 19 39.15 -24.63 43.50
N VAL A 20 39.19 -23.31 43.79
CA VAL A 20 38.35 -22.17 44.24
C VAL A 20 39.20 -20.90 43.91
N ALA A 21 38.72 -19.71 43.54
CA ALA A 21 38.33 -18.55 44.41
C ALA A 21 38.31 -17.30 43.50
N GLY A 22 37.29 -16.43 43.49
CA GLY A 22 37.10 -15.32 44.44
C GLY A 22 37.84 -14.05 43.93
N ALA A 23 37.28 -12.83 43.80
CA ALA A 23 36.11 -12.24 44.41
C ALA A 23 35.65 -10.94 43.67
N ARG A 24 34.42 -10.54 43.99
CA ARG A 24 33.75 -9.20 44.02
C ARG A 24 34.66 -7.96 43.80
N ARG A 25 34.19 -6.79 43.28
CA ARG A 25 32.99 -6.03 43.68
C ARG A 25 32.79 -4.78 42.78
N GLU A 26 31.51 -4.48 42.52
CA GLU A 26 30.81 -3.16 42.51
C GLU A 26 31.17 -1.95 41.60
N ARG A 27 30.06 -1.41 41.05
CA ARG A 27 29.65 0.00 40.84
C ARG A 27 30.20 0.79 39.64
N GLY A 28 29.23 1.41 38.94
CA GLY A 28 29.33 2.83 38.59
C GLY A 28 29.06 3.18 37.14
N GLY A 29 27.82 3.62 36.87
CA GLY A 29 27.53 4.94 36.29
C GLY A 29 28.11 5.36 34.93
N GLY A 30 27.22 5.94 34.12
CA GLY A 30 27.59 7.07 33.27
C GLY A 30 27.77 6.73 31.79
N GLY A 31 26.66 6.61 31.08
CA GLY A 31 26.66 6.79 29.64
C GLY A 31 27.01 8.23 29.28
N ARG A 32 28.08 8.41 28.51
CA ARG A 32 28.28 9.51 27.56
C ARG A 32 29.17 8.99 26.43
N CYS A 33 28.62 8.86 25.23
CA CYS A 33 29.40 8.76 24.00
C CYS A 33 28.70 9.62 22.94
N PHE A 34 29.15 10.87 22.85
CA PHE A 34 29.02 11.68 21.64
C PHE A 34 30.10 11.23 20.66
N ALA A 35 29.75 10.99 19.40
CA ALA A 35 30.65 11.01 18.25
C ALA A 35 29.83 11.58 17.07
N ALA A 36 29.94 12.88 16.78
CA ALA A 36 30.99 13.53 16.00
C ALA A 36 30.85 13.26 14.49
N VAL A 37 30.45 14.33 13.80
CA VAL A 37 30.48 14.55 12.35
C VAL A 37 31.93 14.68 11.87
N GLY A 38 32.27 14.01 10.76
CA GLY A 38 33.47 14.26 9.95
C GLY A 38 33.38 13.45 8.66
N LYS A 39 33.05 14.06 7.51
CA LYS A 39 33.88 14.80 6.52
C LYS A 39 34.61 13.89 5.52
N GLU A 40 34.19 14.08 4.26
CA GLU A 40 34.82 13.86 2.95
C GLU A 40 36.08 13.00 2.83
N GLY A 41 35.98 11.97 1.98
CA GLY A 41 37.11 11.28 1.35
C GLY A 41 36.84 11.10 -0.14
N ASN A 42 37.55 11.90 -0.95
CA ASN A 42 37.57 11.88 -2.39
C ASN A 42 38.46 10.71 -2.89
N SER A 43 37.92 9.83 -3.73
CA SER A 43 38.75 8.90 -4.51
C SER A 43 38.15 8.68 -5.90
N ALA A 44 38.78 9.32 -6.87
CA ALA A 44 38.51 9.21 -8.29
C ALA A 44 38.77 7.81 -8.84
N ARG A 45 37.82 7.28 -9.62
CA ARG A 45 38.08 6.27 -10.66
C ARG A 45 37.43 6.71 -11.97
N ARG A 46 38.29 6.96 -12.97
CA ARG A 46 37.94 7.22 -14.37
C ARG A 46 37.59 5.92 -15.12
N ARG A 47 36.88 6.11 -16.25
CA ARG A 47 36.60 5.23 -17.42
C ARG A 47 35.17 4.66 -17.40
N ARG A 48 34.32 4.75 -18.44
CA ARG A 48 34.34 5.26 -19.84
C ARG A 48 32.86 5.43 -20.25
N PRO A 49 32.50 6.25 -21.25
CA PRO A 49 31.10 6.45 -21.63
C PRO A 49 30.58 5.26 -22.43
N LEU A 50 29.46 4.68 -22.01
CA LEU A 50 28.69 3.74 -22.82
C LEU A 50 27.82 4.55 -23.78
N ARG A 51 28.21 4.55 -25.06
CA ARG A 51 27.35 4.93 -26.18
C ARG A 51 26.09 4.05 -26.14
N SER A 52 24.91 4.63 -25.93
CA SER A 52 23.67 3.93 -26.27
C SER A 52 23.47 4.03 -27.77
N ALA A 53 23.64 2.90 -28.46
CA ALA A 53 23.21 2.74 -29.84
C ALA A 53 21.67 2.86 -29.89
N ALA A 54 21.17 3.70 -30.79
CA ALA A 54 19.75 3.78 -31.11
C ALA A 54 19.28 2.45 -31.70
N PRO A 55 18.11 1.91 -31.33
CA PRO A 55 17.47 0.89 -32.12
C PRO A 55 16.98 1.51 -33.42
N VAL A 56 17.60 1.06 -34.51
CA VAL A 56 17.15 1.22 -35.89
C VAL A 56 15.85 0.46 -36.07
N GLY A 57 14.83 1.11 -36.66
CA GLY A 57 13.70 0.43 -37.28
C GLY A 57 12.32 0.88 -36.81
N ALA A 58 11.83 1.98 -37.37
CA ALA A 58 10.49 2.10 -37.95
C ALA A 58 10.31 3.54 -38.44
N LEU A 59 10.75 3.80 -39.66
CA LEU A 59 10.24 4.90 -40.47
C LEU A 59 8.76 4.60 -40.73
N ALA A 60 7.87 5.37 -40.11
CA ALA A 60 6.49 5.46 -40.58
C ALA A 60 6.43 6.66 -41.54
N GLU A 61 6.33 6.36 -42.83
CA GLU A 61 6.03 7.35 -43.86
C GLU A 61 4.76 8.12 -43.52
N ARG A 62 4.84 9.44 -43.56
CA ARG A 62 3.69 10.34 -43.65
C ARG A 62 3.07 10.18 -45.03
N VAL A 63 2.00 9.40 -45.15
CA VAL A 63 1.10 9.52 -46.29
C VAL A 63 0.11 10.64 -45.99
N VAL A 64 0.38 11.81 -46.57
CA VAL A 64 -0.61 12.89 -46.68
C VAL A 64 -1.52 12.52 -47.84
N VAL A 65 -2.70 11.98 -47.55
CA VAL A 65 -3.76 11.86 -48.55
C VAL A 65 -4.45 13.22 -48.65
N THR A 66 -4.13 13.99 -49.70
CA THR A 66 -4.96 15.11 -50.14
C THR A 66 -6.24 14.55 -50.78
N PRO A 67 -7.44 14.84 -50.26
CA PRO A 67 -8.66 14.52 -50.99
C PRO A 67 -8.82 15.46 -52.20
N ALA A 68 -9.18 14.88 -53.34
CA ALA A 68 -9.53 15.60 -54.56
C ALA A 68 -10.75 16.53 -54.33
N PRO A 69 -10.88 17.64 -55.08
CA PRO A 69 -12.01 18.54 -54.93
C PRO A 69 -13.29 17.88 -55.44
N PRO A 70 -14.42 17.94 -54.72
CA PRO A 70 -15.69 17.48 -55.26
C PRO A 70 -16.23 18.47 -56.29
N GLU A 71 -16.59 17.92 -57.44
CA GLU A 71 -17.32 18.55 -58.53
C GLU A 71 -18.68 19.04 -58.03
N ARG A 72 -19.02 20.29 -58.37
CA ARG A 72 -20.27 20.95 -57.97
C ARG A 72 -21.44 20.37 -58.75
N ALA A 73 -22.31 19.63 -58.07
CA ALA A 73 -23.67 19.37 -58.53
C ALA A 73 -24.67 20.14 -57.64
N ALA A 74 -25.59 20.85 -58.29
CA ALA A 74 -26.51 21.81 -57.71
C ALA A 74 -27.71 21.16 -56.99
N GLY A 75 -28.22 21.86 -55.97
CA GLY A 75 -29.64 21.95 -55.66
C GLY A 75 -30.29 20.78 -54.90
N GLY A 76 -30.27 20.83 -53.57
CA GLY A 76 -31.14 20.05 -52.68
C GLY A 76 -31.05 20.54 -51.23
N PRO A 77 -32.14 20.51 -50.44
CA PRO A 77 -32.14 21.03 -49.07
C PRO A 77 -31.20 20.22 -48.16
N ALA A 78 -30.45 20.92 -47.32
CA ALA A 78 -29.39 20.38 -46.49
C ALA A 78 -29.85 19.22 -45.59
N PRO A 79 -29.24 18.03 -45.67
CA PRO A 79 -29.44 17.01 -44.66
C PRO A 79 -28.80 17.47 -43.35
N GLN A 80 -29.53 17.29 -42.24
CA GLN A 80 -29.04 17.54 -40.90
C GLN A 80 -27.76 16.71 -40.69
N ALA A 81 -26.67 17.38 -40.30
CA ALA A 81 -25.39 16.72 -40.08
C ALA A 81 -25.54 15.65 -38.99
N GLU A 82 -25.41 14.39 -39.38
CA GLU A 82 -25.14 13.32 -38.42
C GLU A 82 -23.85 13.67 -37.66
N PRO A 83 -23.79 13.46 -36.32
CA PRO A 83 -22.57 13.73 -35.58
C PRO A 83 -21.45 12.89 -36.18
N ALA A 84 -20.37 13.55 -36.58
CA ALA A 84 -19.15 12.91 -37.07
C ALA A 84 -18.77 11.74 -36.14
N PRO A 85 -18.29 10.61 -36.67
CA PRO A 85 -17.92 9.47 -35.85
C PRO A 85 -16.99 9.94 -34.73
N PRO A 86 -17.22 9.53 -33.46
CA PRO A 86 -16.48 10.04 -32.33
C PRO A 86 -15.00 9.78 -32.58
N GLN A 87 -14.25 10.87 -32.77
CA GLN A 87 -12.81 10.79 -32.89
C GLN A 87 -12.31 10.17 -31.60
N SER A 88 -11.64 9.03 -31.69
CA SER A 88 -11.15 8.29 -30.53
C SER A 88 -9.63 8.38 -30.48
N VAL A 89 -9.11 8.49 -29.27
CA VAL A 89 -7.69 8.44 -28.97
C VAL A 89 -7.37 7.05 -28.46
N ALA A 90 -6.45 6.38 -29.15
CA ALA A 90 -5.87 5.13 -28.70
C ALA A 90 -4.80 5.44 -27.65
N ALA A 91 -4.92 4.83 -26.47
CA ALA A 91 -3.97 4.97 -25.39
C ALA A 91 -3.54 3.60 -24.86
N ARG A 92 -2.30 3.51 -24.35
CA ARG A 92 -1.73 2.27 -23.83
C ARG A 92 -1.20 2.51 -22.42
N ALA A 93 -1.68 1.74 -21.46
CA ALA A 93 -1.10 1.67 -20.13
C ALA A 93 -0.03 0.59 -20.07
N VAL A 94 1.10 0.91 -19.47
CA VAL A 94 2.21 0.02 -19.13
C VAL A 94 2.27 -0.07 -17.61
N VAL A 95 1.99 -1.25 -17.06
CA VAL A 95 1.87 -1.50 -15.62
C VAL A 95 3.06 -2.32 -15.15
N THR A 96 3.84 -1.78 -14.22
CA THR A 96 4.98 -2.49 -13.62
C THR A 96 4.55 -3.09 -12.28
N VAL A 97 4.60 -4.42 -12.21
CA VAL A 97 4.24 -5.19 -11.01
C VAL A 97 5.49 -5.79 -10.40
N ARG A 98 5.64 -5.64 -9.09
CA ARG A 98 6.74 -6.25 -8.34
C ARG A 98 6.32 -7.61 -7.77
N ARG A 99 7.07 -8.65 -8.11
CA ARG A 99 6.93 -10.00 -7.53
C ARG A 99 7.81 -10.13 -6.30
N ARG A 100 7.37 -10.90 -5.29
CA ARG A 100 8.22 -11.22 -4.14
C ARG A 100 9.21 -12.31 -4.52
N ARG A 101 10.45 -12.20 -4.03
CA ARG A 101 11.54 -13.16 -4.31
C ARG A 101 11.36 -14.54 -3.67
N LYS A 102 10.60 -14.65 -2.57
CA LYS A 102 10.27 -15.92 -1.92
C LYS A 102 8.79 -16.22 -2.14
N GLU A 103 8.50 -17.23 -2.94
CA GLU A 103 7.15 -17.73 -3.18
C GLU A 103 6.97 -19.05 -2.42
N ASP A 104 6.15 -19.03 -1.39
CA ASP A 104 5.71 -20.25 -0.71
C ASP A 104 4.84 -21.09 -1.68
N ALA A 105 4.82 -22.42 -1.54
CA ALA A 105 4.10 -23.32 -2.46
C ALA A 105 2.63 -22.92 -2.68
N LYS A 106 1.94 -22.48 -1.61
CA LYS A 106 0.55 -21.99 -1.65
C LYS A 106 0.40 -20.77 -2.58
N ARG A 107 1.44 -19.96 -2.74
CA ARG A 107 1.48 -18.76 -3.60
C ARG A 107 1.61 -19.13 -5.07
N ARG A 108 2.45 -20.11 -5.40
CA ARG A 108 2.57 -20.64 -6.77
C ARG A 108 1.27 -21.22 -7.27
N VAL A 109 0.58 -22.02 -6.45
CA VAL A 109 -0.74 -22.59 -6.81
C VAL A 109 -1.74 -21.48 -7.10
N ALA A 110 -1.78 -20.44 -6.27
CA ALA A 110 -2.70 -19.34 -6.48
C ALA A 110 -2.33 -18.45 -7.68
N GLU A 111 -1.03 -18.24 -7.95
CA GLU A 111 -0.58 -17.55 -9.16
C GLU A 111 -0.97 -18.32 -10.42
N GLN A 112 -0.92 -19.66 -10.38
CA GLN A 112 -1.43 -20.51 -11.46
C GLN A 112 -2.95 -20.43 -11.60
N LEU A 113 -3.70 -20.36 -10.50
CA LEU A 113 -5.15 -20.17 -10.53
C LEU A 113 -5.55 -18.77 -11.02
N ASP A 114 -4.79 -17.74 -10.65
CA ASP A 114 -5.01 -16.37 -11.12
C ASP A 114 -4.71 -16.26 -12.62
N ALA A 115 -3.61 -16.86 -13.06
CA ALA A 115 -3.29 -16.99 -14.47
C ALA A 115 -4.40 -17.72 -15.24
N LEU A 116 -4.87 -18.87 -14.76
CA LEU A 116 -5.96 -19.61 -15.41
C LEU A 116 -7.28 -18.81 -15.38
N GLY A 117 -7.54 -18.09 -14.30
CA GLY A 117 -8.69 -17.20 -14.15
C GLY A 117 -8.68 -16.05 -15.15
N ASP A 118 -7.52 -15.50 -15.48
CA ASP A 118 -7.35 -14.44 -16.49
C ASP A 118 -7.84 -14.92 -17.88
N ARG A 119 -7.49 -16.15 -18.27
CA ARG A 119 -7.99 -16.82 -19.48
C ARG A 119 -9.52 -17.04 -19.46
N LEU A 120 -10.11 -17.06 -18.26
CA LEU A 120 -11.56 -17.18 -18.02
C LEU A 120 -12.23 -15.83 -17.72
N GLY A 121 -11.55 -14.71 -18.00
CA GLY A 121 -12.11 -13.35 -17.88
C GLY A 121 -12.04 -12.72 -16.48
N ARG A 122 -11.36 -13.36 -15.52
CA ARG A 122 -11.02 -12.77 -14.22
C ARG A 122 -9.67 -12.08 -14.32
N SER A 123 -9.67 -10.87 -14.89
CA SER A 123 -8.46 -10.07 -15.09
C SER A 123 -8.38 -8.87 -14.15
N VAL A 124 -7.21 -8.24 -14.09
CA VAL A 124 -7.06 -6.89 -13.53
C VAL A 124 -7.64 -5.88 -14.52
N LEU A 125 -8.55 -5.02 -14.06
CA LEU A 125 -9.16 -3.97 -14.89
C LEU A 125 -8.61 -2.61 -14.50
N LEU A 126 -8.30 -1.80 -15.50
CA LEU A 126 -7.91 -0.40 -15.34
C LEU A 126 -9.00 0.50 -15.93
N GLU A 127 -9.26 1.62 -15.27
CA GLU A 127 -10.20 2.67 -15.70
C GLU A 127 -9.49 4.01 -15.57
N LEU A 128 -9.34 4.75 -16.67
CA LEU A 128 -8.75 6.08 -16.67
C LEU A 128 -9.79 7.10 -16.24
N ILE A 129 -9.36 8.07 -15.43
CA ILE A 129 -10.18 9.15 -14.91
C ILE A 129 -9.52 10.47 -15.33
N SER A 130 -10.28 11.31 -16.01
CA SER A 130 -9.82 12.60 -16.51
C SER A 130 -9.72 13.65 -15.41
N THR A 131 -8.88 14.66 -15.64
CA THR A 131 -8.86 15.92 -14.89
C THR A 131 -10.11 16.77 -15.14
N GLU A 132 -10.86 16.48 -16.22
CA GLU A 132 -12.05 17.22 -16.64
C GLU A 132 -13.36 16.55 -16.20
N ILE A 133 -14.39 17.37 -16.07
CA ILE A 133 -15.76 16.94 -15.76
C ILE A 133 -16.52 16.67 -17.06
N ASP A 134 -17.32 15.61 -17.06
CA ASP A 134 -18.34 15.35 -18.07
C ASP A 134 -19.52 16.31 -17.82
N PRO A 135 -19.77 17.29 -18.70
CA PRO A 135 -20.81 18.30 -18.50
C PRO A 135 -22.22 17.70 -18.45
N ARG A 136 -22.43 16.49 -18.98
CA ARG A 136 -23.74 15.81 -18.97
C ARG A 136 -23.97 15.05 -17.66
N LYS A 137 -22.92 14.50 -17.06
CA LYS A 137 -23.02 13.66 -15.86
C LYS A 137 -22.67 14.39 -14.57
N GLY A 138 -22.00 15.55 -14.66
CA GLY A 138 -21.51 16.31 -13.51
C GLY A 138 -20.38 15.65 -12.72
N GLY A 139 -19.83 14.53 -13.22
CA GLY A 139 -18.70 13.81 -12.62
C GLY A 139 -17.51 13.74 -13.58
N PRO A 140 -16.35 13.20 -13.16
CA PRO A 140 -15.20 13.10 -14.04
C PRO A 140 -15.50 12.28 -15.30
N LYS A 141 -14.88 12.65 -16.42
CA LYS A 141 -14.85 11.79 -17.61
C LYS A 141 -14.07 10.52 -17.27
N LYS A 142 -14.64 9.36 -17.62
CA LYS A 142 -14.05 8.04 -17.35
C LYS A 142 -13.97 7.22 -18.63
N SER A 143 -12.89 6.47 -18.79
CA SER A 143 -12.76 5.52 -19.90
C SER A 143 -13.67 4.32 -19.68
N LYS A 144 -13.88 3.52 -20.73
CA LYS A 144 -14.27 2.12 -20.52
C LYS A 144 -13.16 1.39 -19.76
N ARG A 145 -13.54 0.36 -18.99
CA ARG A 145 -12.56 -0.50 -18.33
C ARG A 145 -11.78 -1.30 -19.36
N SER A 146 -10.48 -1.33 -19.20
CA SER A 146 -9.58 -2.14 -20.02
C SER A 146 -8.96 -3.24 -19.18
N ALA A 147 -8.90 -4.44 -19.74
CA ALA A 147 -8.25 -5.58 -19.09
C ALA A 147 -6.73 -5.52 -19.30
N LEU A 148 -6.01 -5.86 -18.24
CA LEU A 148 -4.58 -6.08 -18.31
C LEU A 148 -4.30 -7.37 -19.09
N VAL A 149 -3.38 -7.30 -20.05
CA VAL A 149 -3.01 -8.40 -20.96
C VAL A 149 -1.62 -8.93 -20.61
N GLY A 150 -1.40 -10.22 -20.85
CA GLY A 150 -0.10 -10.87 -20.69
C GLY A 150 0.12 -11.49 -19.30
N TRP A 151 -0.90 -11.53 -18.43
CA TRP A 151 -0.74 -12.05 -17.08
C TRP A 151 -0.51 -13.57 -17.08
N PHE A 152 -1.31 -14.31 -17.84
CA PHE A 152 -1.18 -15.76 -17.98
C PHE A 152 0.16 -16.16 -18.62
N GLU A 153 0.52 -15.53 -19.73
CA GLU A 153 1.72 -15.85 -20.51
C GLU A 153 2.99 -15.62 -19.69
N LYS A 154 2.97 -14.64 -18.78
CA LYS A 154 4.13 -14.28 -17.96
C LYS A 154 4.13 -14.98 -16.60
N LYS A 155 3.28 -15.96 -16.34
CA LYS A 155 3.20 -16.65 -15.04
C LYS A 155 4.56 -17.22 -14.60
N ASP A 156 5.30 -17.84 -15.53
CA ASP A 156 6.57 -18.53 -15.25
C ASP A 156 7.81 -17.62 -15.31
N VAL A 157 7.62 -16.32 -15.58
CA VAL A 157 8.72 -15.34 -15.66
C VAL A 157 9.33 -15.13 -14.26
N LYS A 158 10.59 -15.53 -14.10
CA LYS A 158 11.39 -15.36 -12.87
C LYS A 158 12.07 -13.99 -12.82
N ALA A 159 11.29 -12.92 -12.93
CA ALA A 159 11.77 -11.54 -12.78
C ALA A 159 11.14 -10.88 -11.54
N GLU A 160 11.93 -10.07 -10.83
CA GLU A 160 11.41 -9.28 -9.69
C GLU A 160 10.37 -8.25 -10.16
N ARG A 161 10.52 -7.73 -11.37
CA ARG A 161 9.60 -6.79 -11.99
C ARG A 161 9.06 -7.37 -13.28
N VAL A 162 7.74 -7.38 -13.41
CA VAL A 162 7.05 -7.86 -14.61
C VAL A 162 6.16 -6.75 -15.13
N VAL A 163 6.26 -6.51 -16.43
CA VAL A 163 5.51 -5.46 -17.12
C VAL A 163 4.31 -6.08 -17.81
N TYR A 164 3.15 -5.45 -17.66
CA TYR A 164 1.91 -5.80 -18.33
C TYR A 164 1.33 -4.59 -19.04
N THR A 165 0.36 -4.80 -19.93
CA THR A 165 -0.20 -3.71 -20.73
C THR A 165 -1.72 -3.76 -20.76
N ALA A 166 -2.36 -2.60 -20.88
CA ALA A 166 -3.80 -2.47 -21.13
C ALA A 166 -4.01 -1.41 -22.21
N GLU A 167 -4.97 -1.63 -23.11
CA GLU A 167 -5.25 -0.73 -24.23
C GLU A 167 -6.60 -0.04 -24.06
N PHE A 168 -6.65 1.23 -24.40
CA PHE A 168 -7.83 2.07 -24.24
C PHE A 168 -8.17 2.74 -25.56
N ALA A 169 -9.46 2.81 -25.85
CA ALA A 169 -10.02 3.74 -26.82
C ALA A 169 -10.86 4.75 -26.02
N VAL A 170 -10.37 5.98 -25.91
CA VAL A 170 -11.07 7.07 -25.21
C VAL A 170 -11.55 8.11 -26.22
N ASP A 171 -12.55 8.89 -25.84
CA ASP A 171 -13.03 9.98 -26.68
C ASP A 171 -11.94 11.06 -26.86
N ALA A 172 -11.86 11.72 -28.01
CA ALA A 172 -10.90 12.80 -28.24
C ALA A 172 -11.09 13.98 -27.27
N SER A 173 -12.30 14.19 -26.76
CA SER A 173 -12.60 15.16 -25.71
C SER A 173 -12.32 14.65 -24.30
N PHE A 174 -11.69 13.49 -24.11
CA PHE A 174 -11.40 12.94 -22.79
C PHE A 174 -10.52 13.88 -21.94
N GLY A 175 -9.67 14.69 -22.58
CA GLY A 175 -8.73 15.56 -21.88
C GLY A 175 -7.52 14.80 -21.34
N GLU A 176 -6.96 15.28 -20.25
CA GLU A 176 -5.78 14.67 -19.62
C GLU A 176 -6.18 13.59 -18.58
N PRO A 177 -5.57 12.39 -18.61
CA PRO A 177 -5.75 11.40 -17.55
C PRO A 177 -5.07 11.88 -16.25
N GLY A 178 -5.86 12.07 -15.19
CA GLY A 178 -5.39 12.54 -13.88
C GLY A 178 -5.37 11.46 -12.78
N ALA A 179 -6.14 10.39 -12.95
CA ALA A 179 -6.14 9.24 -12.05
C ALA A 179 -6.39 7.93 -12.82
N VAL A 180 -6.02 6.82 -12.22
CA VAL A 180 -6.33 5.46 -12.69
C VAL A 180 -6.93 4.65 -11.56
N ALA A 181 -8.08 4.04 -11.80
CA ALA A 181 -8.70 3.08 -10.91
C ALA A 181 -8.32 1.66 -11.34
N VAL A 182 -7.84 0.86 -10.40
CA VAL A 182 -7.38 -0.51 -10.60
C VAL A 182 -8.27 -1.46 -9.82
N LEU A 183 -8.97 -2.34 -10.53
CA LEU A 183 -9.81 -3.38 -9.95
C LEU A 183 -9.15 -4.74 -10.11
N ASN A 184 -8.85 -5.40 -9.00
CA ASN A 184 -8.20 -6.70 -9.01
C ASN A 184 -9.22 -7.84 -8.88
N ARG A 185 -9.58 -8.50 -9.99
CA ARG A 185 -10.45 -9.68 -9.96
C ARG A 185 -9.71 -11.01 -9.76
N HIS A 186 -8.39 -10.97 -9.55
CA HIS A 186 -7.62 -12.15 -9.20
C HIS A 186 -7.96 -12.60 -7.77
N GLN A 187 -7.55 -13.81 -7.41
CA GLN A 187 -7.70 -14.33 -6.07
C GLN A 187 -6.69 -13.72 -5.12
N ARG A 188 -5.54 -13.22 -5.59
CA ARG A 188 -4.51 -12.64 -4.72
C ARG A 188 -4.27 -11.17 -4.95
N GLU A 189 -3.79 -10.52 -3.90
CA GLU A 189 -3.20 -9.19 -3.99
C GLU A 189 -1.90 -9.22 -4.80
N PHE A 190 -1.61 -8.13 -5.49
CA PHE A 190 -0.33 -7.90 -6.16
C PHE A 190 0.18 -6.50 -5.85
N PHE A 191 1.49 -6.31 -5.99
CA PHE A 191 2.13 -5.03 -5.70
C PHE A 191 2.38 -4.26 -7.00
N VAL A 192 1.71 -3.12 -7.15
CA VAL A 192 1.91 -2.20 -8.28
C VAL A 192 3.00 -1.20 -7.91
N GLU A 193 4.04 -1.14 -8.72
CA GLU A 193 5.14 -0.18 -8.56
C GLU A 193 4.79 1.14 -9.27
N SER A 194 4.44 1.05 -10.56
CA SER A 194 4.11 2.20 -11.38
C SER A 194 3.16 1.84 -12.53
N ILE A 195 2.45 2.86 -13.02
CA ILE A 195 1.68 2.81 -14.26
C ILE A 195 2.12 4.00 -15.13
N VAL A 196 2.32 3.77 -16.42
CA VAL A 196 2.56 4.84 -17.40
C VAL A 196 1.52 4.71 -18.49
N VAL A 197 0.83 5.80 -18.82
CA VAL A 197 -0.20 5.82 -19.87
C VAL A 197 0.28 6.72 -21.01
N GLU A 198 0.41 6.14 -22.19
CA GLU A 198 0.88 6.79 -23.42
C GLU A 198 -0.27 6.93 -24.43
N GLY A 199 -0.11 7.82 -25.41
CA GLY A 199 -1.07 8.02 -26.50
C GLY A 199 -1.91 9.30 -26.40
N PHE A 200 -1.81 10.06 -25.31
CA PHE A 200 -2.49 11.35 -25.17
C PHE A 200 -1.68 12.51 -25.77
N PRO A 201 -2.33 13.54 -26.35
CA PRO A 201 -1.64 14.73 -26.86
C PRO A 201 -0.86 15.51 -25.79
N SER A 202 -1.29 15.42 -24.52
CA SER A 202 -0.60 16.02 -23.37
C SER A 202 0.71 15.33 -22.97
N GLY A 203 1.07 14.23 -23.65
CA GLY A 203 2.23 13.41 -23.34
C GLY A 203 1.92 12.24 -22.40
N PRO A 204 2.94 11.48 -21.99
CA PRO A 204 2.76 10.33 -21.11
C PRO A 204 2.35 10.75 -19.70
N ALA A 205 1.32 10.10 -19.16
CA ALA A 205 0.90 10.28 -17.78
C ALA A 205 1.55 9.23 -16.87
N HIS A 206 2.24 9.68 -15.83
CA HIS A 206 2.98 8.84 -14.91
C HIS A 206 2.27 8.71 -13.56
N PHE A 207 2.11 7.48 -13.09
CA PHE A 207 1.48 7.14 -11.82
C PHE A 207 2.47 6.39 -10.94
N THR A 208 2.87 7.00 -9.81
CA THR A 208 3.78 6.38 -8.83
C THR A 208 2.95 5.69 -7.74
N CYS A 209 2.83 4.37 -7.84
CA CYS A 209 1.80 3.64 -7.11
C CYS A 209 2.30 3.06 -5.78
N TYR A 210 3.41 2.32 -5.82
CA TYR A 210 4.04 1.63 -4.68
C TYR A 210 3.06 1.06 -3.64
N SER A 211 2.08 0.28 -4.09
CA SER A 211 1.03 -0.24 -3.22
C SER A 211 0.57 -1.63 -3.61
N TRP A 212 0.14 -2.39 -2.59
CA TRP A 212 -0.69 -3.58 -2.76
C TRP A 212 -2.08 -3.20 -3.26
N VAL A 213 -2.61 -3.97 -4.20
CA VAL A 213 -3.99 -3.89 -4.70
C VAL A 213 -4.73 -5.14 -4.24
N GLN A 214 -5.69 -4.97 -3.35
CA GLN A 214 -6.47 -6.07 -2.77
C GLN A 214 -7.41 -6.69 -3.81
N PRO A 215 -7.63 -8.01 -3.76
CA PRO A 215 -8.59 -8.66 -4.63
C PRO A 215 -10.02 -8.25 -4.25
N THR A 216 -10.94 -8.27 -5.21
CA THR A 216 -12.35 -7.85 -5.02
C THR A 216 -13.12 -8.61 -3.93
N ARG A 217 -12.65 -9.81 -3.58
CA ARG A 217 -13.19 -10.60 -2.46
C ARG A 217 -12.86 -10.02 -1.09
N VAL A 218 -11.82 -9.18 -0.99
CA VAL A 218 -11.40 -8.48 0.24
C VAL A 218 -11.95 -7.07 0.26
N ASP A 219 -11.72 -6.31 -0.82
CA ASP A 219 -12.23 -4.96 -1.00
C ASP A 219 -12.77 -4.81 -2.41
N ARG A 220 -14.08 -4.53 -2.53
CA ARG A 220 -14.75 -4.36 -3.83
C ARG A 220 -14.47 -3.00 -4.46
N THR A 221 -13.98 -2.04 -3.67
CA THR A 221 -13.68 -0.69 -4.12
C THR A 221 -12.42 -0.72 -4.99
N PRO A 222 -12.47 -0.20 -6.23
CA PRO A 222 -11.28 -0.08 -7.04
C PRO A 222 -10.22 0.78 -6.34
N ARG A 223 -8.96 0.37 -6.44
CA ARG A 223 -7.86 1.15 -5.88
C ARG A 223 -7.49 2.28 -6.83
N VAL A 224 -7.49 3.50 -6.32
CA VAL A 224 -7.18 4.71 -7.10
C VAL A 224 -5.72 5.11 -6.94
N PHE A 225 -5.10 5.51 -8.05
CA PHE A 225 -3.78 6.14 -8.09
C PHE A 225 -3.86 7.44 -8.90
N PHE A 226 -3.24 8.51 -8.38
CA PHE A 226 -3.16 9.80 -9.06
C PHE A 226 -1.88 9.91 -9.89
N THR A 227 -1.89 10.81 -10.88
CA THR A 227 -0.65 11.17 -11.58
C THR A 227 0.35 11.79 -10.61
N ASN A 228 1.63 11.81 -11.00
CA ASN A 228 2.70 12.45 -10.25
C ASN A 228 2.71 13.99 -10.35
N LYS A 229 1.64 14.60 -10.89
CA LYS A 229 1.47 16.06 -10.95
C LYS A 229 1.00 16.57 -9.58
N PRO A 230 1.76 17.44 -8.91
CA PRO A 230 1.36 17.97 -7.61
C PRO A 230 0.31 19.07 -7.76
N TYR A 231 -0.68 19.09 -6.86
CA TYR A 231 -1.71 20.13 -6.78
C TYR A 231 -1.98 20.51 -5.33
N LEU A 232 -2.05 21.81 -5.04
CA LEU A 232 -2.68 22.29 -3.82
C LEU A 232 -4.18 21.92 -3.80
N PRO A 233 -4.84 21.90 -2.64
CA PRO A 233 -6.28 21.60 -2.58
C PRO A 233 -7.12 22.49 -3.49
N ALA A 234 -6.85 23.80 -3.54
CA ALA A 234 -7.55 24.77 -4.38
C ALA A 234 -7.25 24.61 -5.89
N GLU A 235 -6.12 24.00 -6.23
CA GLU A 235 -5.67 23.80 -7.62
C GLU A 235 -6.02 22.41 -8.15
N THR A 236 -6.66 21.57 -7.32
CA THR A 236 -7.01 20.20 -7.73
C THR A 236 -7.99 20.27 -8.91
N PRO A 237 -7.67 19.65 -10.05
CA PRO A 237 -8.52 19.71 -11.23
C PRO A 237 -9.94 19.24 -10.91
N PRO A 238 -10.99 19.88 -11.47
CA PRO A 238 -12.38 19.61 -11.09
C PRO A 238 -12.78 18.13 -11.16
N GLY A 239 -12.30 17.37 -12.16
CA GLY A 239 -12.56 15.94 -12.28
C GLY A 239 -11.97 15.08 -11.15
N LEU A 240 -10.96 15.58 -10.43
CA LEU A 240 -10.26 14.84 -9.38
C LEU A 240 -10.66 15.25 -7.96
N GLN A 241 -11.38 16.35 -7.77
CA GLN A 241 -11.68 16.90 -6.44
C GLN A 241 -12.43 15.92 -5.55
N GLU A 242 -13.50 15.33 -6.09
CA GLU A 242 -14.32 14.37 -5.35
C GLU A 242 -13.53 13.08 -5.05
N LEU A 243 -12.72 12.62 -6.00
CA LEU A 243 -11.87 11.45 -5.82
C LEU A 243 -10.82 11.67 -4.73
N ARG A 244 -10.20 12.85 -4.69
CA ARG A 244 -9.26 13.27 -3.64
C ARG A 244 -9.94 13.28 -2.28
N ARG A 245 -11.15 13.82 -2.19
CA ARG A 245 -11.95 13.88 -0.95
C ARG A 245 -12.28 12.48 -0.45
N GLN A 246 -12.77 11.59 -1.33
CA GLN A 246 -13.12 10.21 -0.99
C GLN A 246 -11.90 9.42 -0.52
N GLU A 247 -10.77 9.51 -1.21
CA GLU A 247 -9.54 8.80 -0.82
C GLU A 247 -9.04 9.27 0.56
N LEU A 248 -9.07 10.59 0.84
CA LEU A 248 -8.72 11.12 2.17
C LEU A 248 -9.69 10.65 3.26
N GLY A 249 -11.00 10.63 2.97
CA GLY A 249 -12.00 10.11 3.91
C GLY A 249 -11.79 8.64 4.22
N ALA A 250 -11.55 7.81 3.20
CA ALA A 250 -11.23 6.39 3.36
C ALA A 250 -9.93 6.18 4.18
N LEU A 251 -8.89 6.99 3.94
CA LEU A 251 -7.65 6.94 4.72
C LEU A 251 -7.84 7.36 6.18
N ARG A 252 -8.79 8.25 6.50
CA ARG A 252 -9.17 8.57 7.88
C ARG A 252 -10.09 7.53 8.51
N GLY A 253 -10.58 6.57 7.71
CA GLY A 253 -11.55 5.59 8.15
C GLY A 253 -12.94 6.17 8.34
N GLU A 254 -13.35 7.18 7.55
CA GLU A 254 -14.74 7.65 7.58
C GLU A 254 -15.68 6.53 7.10
N GLY A 255 -16.52 5.99 8.00
CA GLY A 255 -17.46 4.89 7.72
C GLY A 255 -17.68 3.94 8.90
N ALA A 256 -18.55 2.94 8.74
CA ALA A 256 -18.94 2.02 9.82
C ALA A 256 -17.77 1.17 10.37
N ASP A 257 -16.75 0.89 9.55
CA ASP A 257 -15.60 0.06 9.93
C ASP A 257 -14.49 0.83 10.67
N ALA A 258 -14.66 2.15 10.87
CA ALA A 258 -13.70 3.03 11.57
C ALA A 258 -13.35 2.56 12.97
N ALA A 259 -14.33 2.01 13.68
CA ALA A 259 -14.23 1.63 15.08
C ALA A 259 -13.68 0.20 15.30
N GLY A 260 -13.57 -0.61 14.24
CA GLY A 260 -13.13 -2.00 14.33
C GLY A 260 -11.63 -2.19 14.61
N GLU A 261 -11.24 -3.45 14.78
CA GLU A 261 -9.84 -3.88 14.76
C GLU A 261 -9.26 -3.70 13.35
N ARG A 262 -8.02 -3.18 13.27
CA ARG A 262 -7.32 -2.99 12.00
C ARG A 262 -6.87 -4.33 11.41
N ARG A 263 -7.24 -4.58 10.16
CA ARG A 263 -6.78 -5.73 9.37
C ARG A 263 -5.47 -5.40 8.67
N THR A 264 -4.73 -6.43 8.25
CA THR A 264 -3.46 -6.26 7.50
C THR A 264 -3.64 -5.58 6.14
N THR A 265 -4.87 -5.60 5.61
CA THR A 265 -5.24 -5.01 4.32
C THR A 265 -5.74 -3.57 4.45
N ASP A 266 -6.01 -3.10 5.67
CA ASP A 266 -6.57 -1.78 5.93
C ASP A 266 -5.53 -0.70 5.65
N ARG A 267 -6.03 0.46 5.21
CA ARG A 267 -5.22 1.67 4.96
C ARG A 267 -5.68 2.85 5.81
N VAL A 268 -6.37 2.56 6.91
CA VAL A 268 -6.92 3.57 7.81
C VAL A 268 -5.83 4.05 8.76
N TRP A 269 -5.64 5.37 8.79
CA TRP A 269 -4.70 6.06 9.66
C TRP A 269 -5.47 6.86 10.70
N ASP A 270 -5.35 6.44 11.95
CA ASP A 270 -6.00 7.05 13.10
C ASP A 270 -5.10 6.94 14.33
N TYR A 271 -5.40 7.71 15.37
CA TYR A 271 -4.55 7.88 16.54
C TYR A 271 -5.12 7.18 17.78
N ASP A 272 -4.23 6.80 18.67
CA ASP A 272 -4.56 6.21 19.96
C ASP A 272 -3.45 6.50 20.98
N VAL A 273 -3.72 6.21 22.25
CA VAL A 273 -2.76 6.30 23.35
C VAL A 273 -1.95 5.00 23.47
N TYR A 274 -0.84 5.05 24.20
CA TYR A 274 -0.07 3.84 24.55
C TYR A 274 -0.73 3.13 25.73
N ASN A 275 -1.80 2.39 25.43
CA ASN A 275 -2.52 1.50 26.35
C ASN A 275 -2.24 0.01 26.08
N ASP A 276 -1.33 -0.30 25.15
CA ASP A 276 -1.07 -1.64 24.62
C ASP A 276 0.34 -2.16 24.94
N LEU A 277 1.05 -1.52 25.88
CA LEU A 277 2.37 -1.94 26.34
C LEU A 277 2.33 -2.98 27.48
N GLY A 278 1.25 -2.98 28.27
CA GLY A 278 1.07 -3.87 29.41
C GLY A 278 0.24 -5.11 29.06
N ASN A 279 0.32 -6.13 29.90
CA ASN A 279 -0.54 -7.30 29.84
C ASN A 279 -1.05 -7.71 31.24
N PRO A 280 -1.99 -6.94 31.82
CA PRO A 280 -2.53 -7.21 33.16
C PRO A 280 -3.20 -8.58 33.32
N ASP A 281 -3.69 -9.19 32.24
CA ASP A 281 -4.29 -10.53 32.28
C ASP A 281 -3.27 -11.64 32.62
N LYS A 282 -1.96 -11.37 32.44
CA LYS A 282 -0.88 -12.28 32.84
C LYS A 282 -0.42 -12.10 34.30
N GLY A 283 -0.83 -11.03 34.97
CA GLY A 283 -0.35 -10.66 36.31
C GLY A 283 -0.15 -9.16 36.49
N ALA A 284 -0.21 -8.69 37.74
CA ALA A 284 -0.11 -7.28 38.09
C ALA A 284 1.28 -6.68 37.75
N GLU A 285 2.32 -7.49 37.76
CA GLU A 285 3.69 -7.15 37.38
C GLU A 285 3.85 -6.82 35.88
N PHE A 286 2.92 -7.30 35.04
CA PHE A 286 2.87 -6.99 33.61
C PHE A 286 1.99 -5.78 33.30
N ALA A 287 1.32 -5.18 34.28
CA ALA A 287 0.57 -3.95 34.09
C ALA A 287 1.52 -2.77 33.84
N ARG A 288 1.15 -1.88 32.90
CA ARG A 288 1.89 -0.67 32.56
C ARG A 288 0.93 0.50 32.50
N PRO A 289 1.28 1.70 33.02
CA PRO A 289 0.39 2.86 32.95
C PRO A 289 0.12 3.25 31.50
N VAL A 290 -1.04 3.85 31.24
CA VAL A 290 -1.37 4.41 29.92
C VAL A 290 -0.58 5.71 29.72
N LEU A 291 0.10 5.85 28.58
CA LEU A 291 0.81 7.07 28.19
C LEU A 291 0.01 7.82 27.10
N GLY A 292 -0.19 9.13 27.27
CA GLY A 292 -0.92 9.99 26.35
C GLY A 292 -2.13 10.72 26.95
N GLY A 293 -2.43 10.54 28.24
CA GLY A 293 -3.46 11.31 28.94
C GLY A 293 -2.92 12.58 29.58
N GLU A 294 -3.77 13.35 30.25
CA GLU A 294 -3.38 14.58 30.97
C GLU A 294 -2.29 14.33 32.02
N ARG A 295 -2.40 13.21 32.74
CA ARG A 295 -1.49 12.88 33.84
C ARG A 295 -0.13 12.35 33.39
N LEU A 296 -0.08 11.68 32.24
CA LEU A 296 1.15 11.18 31.63
C LEU A 296 1.15 11.57 30.14
N PRO A 297 1.43 12.85 29.84
CA PRO A 297 1.43 13.34 28.47
C PRO A 297 2.44 12.57 27.62
N TYR A 298 2.03 12.16 26.43
CA TYR A 298 2.87 11.41 25.51
C TYR A 298 2.34 11.53 24.08
N PRO A 299 3.21 11.48 23.05
CA PRO A 299 2.77 11.41 21.66
C PRO A 299 1.76 10.28 21.44
N ARG A 300 0.85 10.48 20.48
CA ARG A 300 -0.07 9.44 20.04
C ARG A 300 0.66 8.39 19.21
N ARG A 301 0.09 7.19 19.17
CA ARG A 301 0.49 6.10 18.26
C ARG A 301 -0.60 5.83 17.23
N MET A 302 -0.28 4.98 16.26
CA MET A 302 -1.26 4.44 15.31
C MET A 302 -2.30 3.57 16.02
N ARG A 303 -3.58 3.83 15.80
CA ARG A 303 -4.70 3.04 16.31
C ARG A 303 -4.70 1.63 15.72
N THR A 304 -4.73 0.60 16.57
CA THR A 304 -4.86 -0.80 16.14
C THR A 304 -6.27 -1.35 16.30
N GLY A 305 -7.08 -0.78 17.20
CA GLY A 305 -8.46 -1.22 17.45
C GLY A 305 -8.57 -2.61 18.07
N ARG A 306 -7.46 -3.21 18.53
CA ARG A 306 -7.49 -4.51 19.22
C ARG A 306 -8.34 -4.42 20.48
N PRO A 307 -9.05 -5.49 20.87
CA PRO A 307 -9.83 -5.52 22.09
C PRO A 307 -8.98 -5.19 23.32
N ARG A 308 -9.64 -4.60 24.32
CA ARG A 308 -9.02 -4.40 25.64
C ARG A 308 -8.84 -5.75 26.34
N THR A 309 -7.86 -5.81 27.24
CA THR A 309 -7.65 -6.96 28.14
C THR A 309 -8.91 -7.27 28.96
N VAL A 310 -9.13 -8.54 29.27
CA VAL A 310 -10.33 -9.04 29.98
C VAL A 310 -10.48 -8.36 31.33
N THR A 311 -9.35 -8.12 32.01
CA THR A 311 -9.36 -7.45 33.31
C THR A 311 -9.97 -6.05 33.22
N GLY A 312 -10.04 -5.42 32.04
CA GLY A 312 -10.77 -4.17 31.75
C GLY A 312 -10.33 -2.92 32.54
N LYS A 313 -9.53 -3.13 33.58
CA LYS A 313 -9.08 -2.11 34.51
C LYS A 313 -7.99 -1.30 33.85
N GLN A 314 -8.15 0.02 33.93
CA GLN A 314 -7.01 0.90 33.70
C GLN A 314 -5.85 0.43 34.60
N PRO A 315 -4.62 0.41 34.08
CA PRO A 315 -3.46 0.00 34.85
C PRO A 315 -3.41 0.81 36.15
N ILE A 316 -3.21 0.09 37.25
CA ILE A 316 -3.30 0.60 38.60
C ILE A 316 -2.39 1.82 38.71
N ASN A 317 -2.99 2.99 38.91
CA ASN A 317 -2.29 4.21 39.26
C ASN A 317 -1.61 3.97 40.62
N ARG A 318 -0.30 3.71 40.62
CA ARG A 318 0.49 3.77 41.87
C ARG A 318 0.58 5.23 42.32
N SER A 319 -0.43 5.67 43.09
CA SER A 319 -0.44 6.90 43.89
C SER A 319 -1.61 6.75 44.87
N LYS A 320 -1.49 6.60 46.20
CA LYS A 320 -0.43 6.74 47.21
C LYS A 320 -0.47 5.49 48.14
N PRO A 321 0.58 5.14 48.90
CA PRO A 321 0.40 4.18 49.99
C PRO A 321 -0.61 4.74 50.99
N ALA A 322 -1.65 3.97 51.30
CA ALA A 322 -2.52 4.24 52.44
C ALA A 322 -1.62 4.31 53.68
N SER A 323 -1.67 5.43 54.39
CA SER A 323 -1.04 5.58 55.70
C SER A 323 -1.55 4.46 56.60
N ARG A 324 -0.67 3.52 56.92
CA ARG A 324 -0.89 2.48 57.90
C ARG A 324 -1.04 3.18 59.25
N SER A 325 -2.15 2.88 59.91
CA SER A 325 -2.48 3.29 61.28
C SER A 325 -1.34 2.98 62.25
N GLU A 326 -0.82 4.01 62.90
CA GLU A 326 -0.17 3.86 64.20
C GLU A 326 -1.25 3.92 65.28
N ARG A 327 -1.62 2.73 65.75
CA ARG A 327 -2.06 2.52 67.13
C ARG A 327 -0.80 2.41 67.99
N ASN A 328 -0.78 3.16 69.09
CA ASN A 328 -0.01 3.02 70.36
C ASN A 328 0.27 4.45 70.87
N GLY A 329 0.12 4.85 72.13
CA GLY A 329 -0.46 4.34 73.37
C GLY A 329 -1.13 5.55 74.07
N GLY A 330 -1.99 5.41 75.07
CA GLY A 330 -1.59 4.95 76.40
C GLY A 330 -0.97 6.10 77.19
N ASP A 331 -1.76 7.12 77.54
CA ASP A 331 -1.37 8.14 78.51
C ASP A 331 -1.90 7.75 79.88
N ILE A 332 -0.94 7.56 80.79
CA ILE A 332 -1.07 7.53 82.24
C ILE A 332 -0.72 8.94 82.69
N ASP A 333 -1.71 9.68 83.20
CA ASP A 333 -1.71 10.45 84.47
C ASP A 333 -3.02 11.22 84.61
#